data_AF-A0A1V5ZQH6-F1
#
_entry.id   AF-A0A1V5ZQH6-F1
#
_cell.length_a   1.000
_cell.length_b   1.000
_cell.length_c   1.000
_cell.angle_alpha   90.00
_cell.angle_beta   90.00
_cell.angle_gamma   90.00
#
_symmetry.space_group_name_H-M   'P 1'
#
loop_
_entity.id
_entity.type
_entity.pdbx_description
1 polymer ?
#
loop_
_entity_poly.entity_id
_entity_poly.type
_entity_poly.pdbx_seq_one_letter_code
_entity_poly.pdbx_strand_id
1 'polypeptide(L)' 'MIFVFEEEKNYSFWMKDTLISLDIIRIDSQGKIVDIQTANPCDATLCPNYVPQGNAKYVLEINA' A
#
# COMPACT_ATOMS: atom_id res chain seq x y z
N MET A 1 -0.14 9.18 4.43
CA MET A 1 -1.56 8.85 4.74
C MET A 1 -1.60 7.52 5.47
N ILE A 2 -2.50 7.31 6.44
CA ILE A 2 -2.65 6.00 7.11
C ILE A 2 -4.05 5.43 6.90
N PHE A 3 -4.10 4.18 6.45
CA PHE A 3 -5.31 3.38 6.34
C PHE A 3 -5.35 2.39 7.51
N VAL A 4 -6.51 2.29 8.15
CA VAL A 4 -6.77 1.38 9.27
C VAL A 4 -7.92 0.47 8.86
N PHE A 5 -7.66 -0.83 8.78
CA PHE A 5 -8.65 -1.83 8.38
C PHE A 5 -9.20 -2.58 9.60
N GLU A 6 -10.46 -3.04 9.49
CA GLU A 6 -11.11 -3.82 10.55
C GLU A 6 -10.46 -5.21 10.71
N GLU A 7 -10.14 -5.85 9.59
CA GLU A 7 -9.54 -7.18 9.52
C GLU A 7 -8.11 -7.13 8.99
N GLU A 8 -7.27 -8.07 9.43
CA GLU A 8 -5.90 -8.21 8.93
C GLU A 8 -5.88 -9.10 7.67
N LYS A 9 -5.69 -8.49 6.50
CA LYS A 9 -5.80 -9.16 5.20
C LYS A 9 -4.77 -8.64 4.19
N ASN A 10 -4.71 -9.28 3.02
CA ASN A 10 -3.86 -8.86 1.92
C ASN A 10 -4.50 -7.70 1.16
N TYR A 11 -4.12 -6.46 1.51
CA TYR A 11 -4.64 -5.24 0.89
C TYR A 11 -3.76 -4.78 -0.28
N SER A 12 -4.25 -5.00 -1.50
CA SER A 12 -3.64 -4.50 -2.73
C SER A 12 -3.97 -3.04 -2.96
N PHE A 13 -3.00 -2.30 -3.50
CA PHE A 13 -3.14 -0.88 -3.83
C PHE A 13 -2.76 -0.65 -5.30
N TRP A 14 -3.18 0.49 -5.84
CA TRP A 14 -2.87 0.97 -7.17
C TRP A 14 -2.66 2.49 -7.10
N MET A 15 -2.03 3.06 -8.13
CA MET A 15 -1.62 4.46 -8.16
C MET A 15 -2.41 5.30 -9.16
N LYS A 16 -3.66 4.89 -9.45
CA LYS A 16 -4.52 5.62 -10.37
C LYS A 16 -4.83 7.01 -9.80
N ASP A 17 -4.58 8.04 -10.60
CA ASP A 17 -4.75 9.45 -10.23
C ASP A 17 -3.84 9.92 -9.07
N THR A 18 -2.80 9.16 -8.74
CA THR A 18 -1.79 9.54 -7.74
C THR A 18 -0.57 10.15 -8.42
N LEU A 19 -0.33 11.45 -8.20
CA LEU A 19 0.64 12.24 -8.97
C LEU A 19 2.09 12.17 -8.49
N ILE A 20 2.34 11.53 -7.34
CA ILE A 20 3.67 11.41 -6.73
C ILE A 20 3.98 9.95 -6.43
N SER A 21 5.26 9.57 -6.46
CA SER A 21 5.68 8.25 -6.01
C SER A 21 5.51 8.11 -4.50
N LEU A 22 5.04 6.94 -4.06
CA LEU A 22 4.75 6.66 -2.66
C LEU A 22 5.37 5.33 -2.25
N ASP A 23 5.91 5.27 -1.05
CA ASP A 23 6.20 4.01 -0.38
C ASP A 23 4.94 3.53 0.35
N ILE A 24 4.48 2.32 0.01
CA ILE A 24 3.35 1.65 0.61
C ILE A 24 3.89 0.67 1.65
N ILE A 25 3.83 1.07 2.92
CA ILE A 25 4.31 0.29 4.07
C ILE A 25 3.13 -0.43 4.69
N ARG A 26 3.20 -1.76 4.75
CA ARG A 26 2.13 -2.61 5.27
C ARG A 26 2.51 -3.18 6.63
N ILE A 27 1.61 -3.06 7.58
CA ILE A 27 1.87 -3.33 8.99
C ILE A 27 0.77 -4.26 9.53
N ASP A 28 1.17 -5.35 10.20
CA ASP A 28 0.24 -6.29 10.85
C ASP A 28 -0.40 -5.71 12.12
N SER A 29 -1.33 -6.44 12.73
CA SER A 29 -2.00 -6.03 13.96
C SER A 29 -1.09 -5.87 15.17
N GLN A 30 0.13 -6.45 15.14
CA GLN A 30 1.14 -6.31 16.17
C GLN A 30 2.09 -5.13 15.94
N GLY A 31 1.92 -4.37 14.85
CA GLY A 31 2.76 -3.24 14.51
C GLY A 31 4.04 -3.61 13.77
N LYS A 32 4.18 -4.85 13.28
CA LYS A 32 5.34 -5.28 12.52
C LYS A 32 5.13 -4.99 11.03
N ILE A 33 6.18 -4.46 10.40
CA ILE A 33 6.20 -4.26 8.94
C ILE A 33 6.29 -5.63 8.27
N VAL A 34 5.28 -5.94 7.45
CA VAL A 34 5.20 -7.21 6.71
C VAL A 34 5.64 -7.06 5.26
N ASP A 35 5.57 -5.85 4.71
CA ASP A 35 5.90 -5.58 3.32
C ASP A 35 6.10 -4.07 3.11
N ILE A 36 7.02 -3.70 2.19
CA ILE A 36 7.22 -2.33 1.73
C ILE A 36 7.37 -2.37 0.21
N GLN A 37 6.58 -1.56 -0.49
CA GLN A 37 6.67 -1.44 -1.95
C GLN A 37 6.70 0.03 -2.36
N THR A 38 7.67 0.41 -3.18
CA THR A 38 7.67 1.72 -3.85
C THR A 38 6.74 1.67 -5.05
N ALA A 39 5.73 2.53 -5.04
CA ALA A 39 4.70 2.64 -6.05
C ALA A 39 4.86 3.93 -6.85
N ASN A 40 4.77 3.83 -8.17
CA ASN A 40 4.97 4.95 -9.09
C ASN A 40 3.62 5.48 -9.60
N PRO A 41 3.51 6.78 -9.92
CA PRO A 41 2.33 7.37 -10.54
C PRO A 41 1.85 6.58 -11.75
N CYS A 42 0.53 6.46 -11.88
CA CYS A 42 -0.09 5.80 -13.02
C CYS A 42 -1.31 6.59 -13.51
N ASP A 43 -1.27 7.00 -14.78
CA ASP A 43 -2.33 7.74 -15.48
C ASP A 43 -2.99 6.89 -16.59
N ALA A 44 -2.76 5.57 -16.56
CA ALA A 44 -3.37 4.65 -17.52
C ALA A 44 -4.77 4.23 -17.08
N THR A 45 -5.61 3.83 -18.03
CA THR A 45 -6.94 3.24 -17.74
C THR A 45 -6.83 1.99 -16.85
N LEU A 46 -5.74 1.23 -17.00
CA LEU A 46 -5.41 0.04 -16.22
C LEU A 46 -4.04 0.24 -15.54
N CYS A 47 -4.05 0.39 -14.22
CA CYS A 47 -2.85 0.52 -13.42
C CYS A 47 -2.42 -0.81 -12.78
N PRO A 48 -1.12 -1.02 -12.57
CA PRO A 48 -0.63 -2.21 -11.88
C PRO A 48 -1.12 -2.22 -10.42
N ASN A 49 -1.36 -3.42 -9.91
CA ASN A 49 -1.64 -3.63 -8.50
C ASN A 49 -0.35 -3.97 -7.76
N TYR A 50 -0.12 -3.28 -6.65
CA TYR A 50 0.93 -3.53 -5.68
C TYR A 50 0.38 -4.51 -4.65
N VAL A 51 0.60 -5.80 -4.88
CA VAL A 51 0.07 -6.91 -4.06
C VAL A 51 1.03 -7.21 -2.90
N PRO A 52 0.57 -7.17 -1.64
CA PRO A 52 1.41 -7.51 -0.49
C PRO A 52 1.95 -8.94 -0.50
N GLN A 53 3.09 -9.13 0.16
CA GLN A 53 3.59 -10.47 0.54
C GLN A 53 2.99 -10.99 1.87
N GLY A 54 2.32 -10.14 2.65
CA GLY A 54 1.76 -10.50 3.96
C GLY A 54 0.43 -9.80 4.25
N ASN A 55 -0.32 -10.33 5.23
CA ASN A 55 -1.54 -9.68 5.70
C ASN A 55 -1.19 -8.46 6.55
N ALA A 56 -1.98 -7.41 6.41
CA ALA A 56 -1.80 -6.15 7.11
C ALA A 56 -3.12 -5.66 7.69
N LYS A 57 -3.04 -4.98 8.83
CA LYS A 57 -4.16 -4.26 9.45
C LYS A 57 -4.04 -2.76 9.20
N TYR A 58 -2.82 -2.27 9.00
CA TYR A 58 -2.53 -0.88 8.72
C TYR A 58 -1.69 -0.75 7.45
N VAL A 59 -1.95 0.31 6.69
CA VAL A 59 -1.11 0.69 5.55
C VAL A 59 -0.74 2.16 5.67
N LEU A 60 0.56 2.44 5.64
CA LEU A 60 1.12 3.78 5.73
C LEU A 60 1.72 4.14 4.37
N GLU A 61 1.23 5.23 3.78
CA GLU A 61 1.77 5.82 2.57
C GLU A 61 2.60 7.06 2.92
N ILE A 62 3.83 7.12 2.43
CA ILE A 62 4.75 8.25 2.55
C ILE A 62 5.38 8.57 1.21
N ASN A 63 5.99 9.76 1.07
CA ASN A 63 6.79 10.09 -0.11
C ASN A 63 7.98 9.12 -0.21
N ALA A 64 8.19 8.61 -1.42
CA ALA A 64 9.38 7.85 -1.79
C ALA A 64 10.59 8.77 -2.06
#